data_AF-X1R7A5-F1
#
_entry.id   AF-X1R7A5-F1
#
_cell.length_a   1.000
_cell.length_b   1.000
_cell.length_c   1.000
_cell.angle_alpha   90.00
_cell.angle_beta   90.00
_cell.angle_gamma   90.00
#
_symmetry.space_group_name_H-M   'P 1'
#
loop_
_entity.id
_entity.type
_entity.pdbx_description
1 polymer ?
#
loop_
_entity_poly.entity_id
_entity_poly.type
_entity_poly.pdbx_seq_one_letter_code
_entity_poly.pdbx_strand_id
1 'polypeptide(L)'
;AILVSIITLAYYLKVQKLAFFGKLRKKWEGVKEVPFSMKLPMVILSIICLVGGVLLIPSISEVFLEAARDALLAGKEYAALVFGAL
;
A
#
# COMPACT_ATOMS: atom_id res chain seq x y z
N ALA A 1 -0.96 18.25 -3.55
CA ALA A 1 -0.94 16.78 -3.69
C ALA A 1 0.08 16.29 -4.72
N ILE A 2 0.06 16.80 -5.95
CA ILE A 2 0.85 16.25 -7.08
C ILE A 2 2.37 16.38 -6.87
N LEU A 3 2.86 17.54 -6.41
CA LEU A 3 4.29 17.76 -6.14
C LEU A 3 4.86 16.79 -5.10
N VAL A 4 4.10 16.51 -4.04
CA VAL A 4 4.50 15.54 -3.01
C VAL A 4 4.63 14.13 -3.61
N SER A 5 3.66 13.72 -4.43
CA SER A 5 3.70 12.43 -5.14
C SER A 5 4.94 12.31 -6.03
N ILE A 6 5.28 13.36 -6.79
CA ILE A 6 6.48 13.39 -7.64
C ILE A 6 7.76 13.29 -6.80
N ILE A 7 7.85 14.05 -5.70
CA ILE A 7 9.03 14.01 -4.80
C ILE A 7 9.18 12.62 -4.17
N THR A 8 8.08 12.02 -3.71
CA THR A 8 8.07 10.66 -3.15
C THR A 8 8.54 9.63 -4.17
N LEU A 9 8.03 9.71 -5.41
CA LEU A 9 8.46 8.81 -6.48
C LEU A 9 9.95 9.00 -6.81
N ALA A 10 10.41 10.24 -6.96
CA ALA A 10 11.82 10.55 -7.22
C ALA A 10 12.75 10.04 -6.11
N TYR A 11 12.33 10.18 -4.84
CA TYR A 11 13.05 9.63 -3.69
C TYR A 11 13.13 8.10 -3.76
N TYR A 12 12.01 7.40 -3.98
CA TYR A 12 12.01 5.94 -4.10
C TYR A 12 12.90 5.44 -5.25
N LEU A 13 12.86 6.08 -6.41
CA LEU A 13 13.72 5.71 -7.55
C LEU A 13 15.22 5.89 -7.22
N LYS A 14 15.58 6.96 -6.53
CA LYS A 14 16.96 7.20 -6.08
C LYS A 14 17.43 6.12 -5.10
N VAL A 15 16.58 5.75 -4.15
CA VAL A 15 16.86 4.69 -3.16
C VAL A 15 17.02 3.34 -3.85
N GLN A 16 16.13 2.97 -4.77
CA GLN A 16 16.24 1.70 -5.51
C GLN A 16 17.53 1.62 -6.33
N LYS A 17 17.90 2.70 -7.01
CA LYS A 17 19.17 2.78 -7.76
C LYS A 17 20.38 2.58 -6.85
N LEU A 18 20.39 3.22 -5.69
CA LEU A 18 21.53 3.14 -4.76
C LEU A 18 21.61 1.78 -4.06
N ALA A 19 20.46 1.21 -3.69
CA ALA A 19 20.38 -0.02 -2.92
C ALA A 19 20.61 -1.28 -3.78
N PHE A 20 20.04 -1.33 -4.99
CA PHE A 20 20.09 -2.53 -5.85
C PHE A 20 21.07 -2.42 -7.02
N PHE A 21 21.26 -1.23 -7.59
CA PHE A 21 22.07 -1.00 -8.80
C PHE A 21 23.40 -0.29 -8.52
N GLY A 22 23.76 -0.08 -7.26
CA GLY A 22 25.05 0.46 -6.85
C GLY A 22 26.16 -0.61 -6.83
N LYS A 23 27.43 -0.18 -6.87
CA LYS A 23 28.56 -1.10 -6.65
C LYS A 23 28.58 -1.52 -5.18
N LEU A 24 28.50 -2.84 -4.94
CA LEU A 24 28.63 -3.39 -3.59
C LEU A 24 30.01 -3.04 -3.03
N ARG A 25 30.05 -2.28 -1.93
CA ARG A 25 31.32 -1.94 -1.28
C ARG A 25 31.94 -3.23 -0.72
N LYS A 26 33.26 -3.41 -0.83
CA LYS A 26 33.97 -4.61 -0.32
C LYS A 26 33.63 -5.00 1.13
N LYS A 27 33.24 -4.03 1.97
CA LYS A 27 32.78 -4.26 3.35
C LYS A 27 31.46 -5.08 3.46
N TRP A 28 30.71 -5.21 2.38
CA TRP A 28 29.37 -5.80 2.33
C TRP A 28 29.32 -7.07 1.46
N GLU A 29 30.45 -7.47 0.85
CA GLU A 29 30.55 -8.68 0.01
C GLU A 29 30.28 -9.99 0.77
N GLY A 30 30.42 -9.99 2.10
CA GLY A 30 30.17 -11.15 2.95
C GLY A 30 28.83 -11.17 3.68
N VAL A 31 27.92 -10.23 3.39
CA VAL A 31 26.61 -10.19 4.07
C VAL A 31 25.76 -11.36 3.58
N LYS A 32 25.45 -12.28 4.51
CA LYS A 32 24.60 -13.43 4.24
C LYS A 32 23.18 -12.97 3.92
N GLU A 33 22.59 -13.51 2.86
CA GLU A 33 21.20 -13.25 2.52
C GLU A 33 20.24 -13.64 3.66
N VAL A 34 19.10 -12.95 3.68
CA VAL A 34 18.00 -13.15 4.63
C VAL A 34 17.56 -14.63 4.62
N PRO A 35 17.38 -15.28 5.79
CA PRO A 35 16.96 -16.68 5.85
C PRO A 35 15.56 -16.89 5.23
N PHE A 36 15.31 -18.09 4.70
CA PHE A 36 14.07 -18.43 3.99
C PHE A 36 12.80 -18.19 4.82
N SER A 37 12.87 -18.38 6.14
CA SER A 37 11.77 -18.10 7.08
C SER A 37 11.30 -16.63 7.05
N MET A 38 12.19 -15.68 6.74
CA MET A 38 11.85 -14.25 6.63
C MET A 38 11.37 -13.86 5.23
N LYS A 39 11.73 -14.62 4.18
CA LYS A 39 11.26 -14.41 2.81
C LYS A 39 9.77 -14.77 2.67
N LEU A 40 9.33 -15.82 3.35
CA LEU A 40 7.94 -16.30 3.33
C LEU A 40 6.89 -15.21 3.64
N PRO A 41 6.95 -14.49 4.78
CA PRO A 41 5.97 -13.44 5.10
C PRO A 41 6.02 -12.27 4.11
N MET A 42 7.19 -11.90 3.59
CA MET A 42 7.29 -10.84 2.57
C MET A 42 6.58 -11.20 1.28
N VAL A 43 6.69 -12.46 0.83
CA VAL A 43 6.00 -12.93 -0.38
C VAL A 43 4.49 -12.96 -0.16
N ILE A 44 4.02 -13.50 0.97
CA ILE A 44 2.60 -13.56 1.30
C ILE A 44 2.00 -12.15 1.31
N LEU A 45 2.66 -11.20 1.99
CA LEU A 45 2.18 -9.82 2.03
C LEU A 45 2.17 -9.18 0.65
N SER A 46 3.20 -9.42 -0.17
CA SER A 46 3.22 -8.93 -1.56
C SER A 46 2.05 -9.46 -2.38
N ILE A 47 1.68 -10.74 -2.23
CA ILE A 47 0.52 -11.32 -2.91
C ILE A 47 -0.76 -10.65 -2.43
N ILE A 48 -0.94 -10.46 -1.12
CA ILE A 48 -2.11 -9.78 -0.56
C ILE A 48 -2.21 -8.34 -1.10
N CYS A 49 -1.11 -7.60 -1.16
CA CYS A 49 -1.08 -6.26 -1.72
C CYS A 49 -1.47 -6.23 -3.21
N LEU A 50 -1.00 -7.21 -3.99
CA LEU A 50 -1.37 -7.32 -5.41
C LEU A 50 -2.85 -7.66 -5.58
N VAL A 51 -3.36 -8.64 -4.82
CA VAL A 51 -4.78 -9.02 -4.84
C VAL A 51 -5.66 -7.85 -4.39
N GLY A 52 -5.27 -7.14 -3.34
CA GLY A 52 -5.97 -5.95 -2.87
C GLY A 52 -5.94 -4.81 -3.90
N GLY A 53 -4.83 -4.62 -4.61
CA GLY A 53 -4.75 -3.67 -5.72
C GLY A 53 -5.66 -4.06 -6.89
N VAL A 54 -5.76 -5.35 -7.20
CA VAL A 54 -6.67 -5.89 -8.23
C VAL A 54 -8.14 -5.72 -7.83
N LEU A 55 -8.46 -5.77 -6.53
CA LEU A 55 -9.81 -5.48 -6.02
C LEU A 55 -10.29 -4.05 -6.33
N LEU A 56 -9.36 -3.13 -6.59
CA LEU A 56 -9.64 -1.74 -6.96
C LEU A 56 -10.03 -1.59 -8.45
N ILE A 57 -10.03 -2.67 -9.22
CA ILE A 57 -10.55 -2.67 -10.60
C ILE A 57 -12.06 -2.39 -10.58
N PRO A 58 -12.57 -1.50 -11.46
CA PRO A 58 -13.94 -1.01 -11.43
C PRO A 58 -15.00 -2.12 -11.30
N SER A 59 -14.83 -3.25 -12.00
CA SER A 59 -15.78 -4.37 -11.94
C SER A 59 -15.91 -5.09 -10.59
N ILE A 60 -14.92 -4.99 -9.69
CA ILE A 60 -14.94 -5.66 -8.38
C ILE A 60 -15.05 -4.63 -7.24
N SER A 61 -14.59 -3.39 -7.46
CA SER A 61 -14.72 -2.32 -6.47
C SER A 61 -16.17 -1.97 -6.16
N GLU A 62 -17.10 -2.10 -7.11
CA GLU A 62 -18.54 -1.85 -6.87
C GLU A 62 -19.11 -2.79 -5.79
N VAL A 63 -18.67 -4.04 -5.71
CA VAL A 63 -19.21 -5.00 -4.74
C VAL A 63 -18.68 -4.76 -3.31
N PHE A 64 -17.46 -4.26 -3.17
CA PHE A 64 -16.80 -4.13 -1.86
C PHE A 64 -16.67 -2.68 -1.39
N LEU A 65 -16.17 -1.79 -2.25
CA LEU A 65 -15.92 -0.37 -1.91
C LEU A 65 -17.21 0.45 -1.88
N GLU A 66 -18.17 0.20 -2.77
CA GLU A 66 -19.46 0.92 -2.70
C GLU A 66 -20.27 0.46 -1.50
N ALA A 67 -20.33 -0.84 -1.22
CA ALA A 67 -20.97 -1.35 -0.01
C ALA A 67 -20.37 -0.75 1.28
N ALA A 68 -19.03 -0.65 1.35
CA ALA A 68 -18.35 -0.02 2.48
C ALA A 68 -18.61 1.50 2.54
N ARG A 69 -18.61 2.19 1.40
CA ARG A 69 -18.92 3.62 1.31
C ARG A 69 -20.35 3.91 1.73
N ASP A 70 -21.31 3.13 1.27
CA ASP A 70 -22.72 3.32 1.55
C ASP A 70 -23.04 3.03 3.01
N ALA A 71 -22.42 2.00 3.61
CA ALA A 71 -22.51 1.77 5.06
C ALA A 71 -21.99 2.98 5.88
N LEU A 72 -20.88 3.60 5.44
CA LEU A 72 -20.32 4.78 6.09
C LEU A 72 -21.19 6.04 5.87
N LEU A 73 -21.74 6.22 4.66
CA LEU A 73 -22.62 7.36 4.35
C LEU A 73 -23.96 7.26 5.08
N ALA A 74 -24.55 6.07 5.14
CA ALA A 74 -25.73 5.80 5.95
C ALA A 74 -25.45 6.10 7.43
N GLY A 75 -24.31 5.63 7.98
CA GLY A 75 -23.90 5.95 9.35
C GLY A 75 -23.74 7.45 9.61
N LYS A 76 -23.20 8.21 8.65
CA LYS A 76 -23.09 9.68 8.72
C LYS A 76 -24.46 10.36 8.73
N GLU A 77 -25.40 9.91 7.90
CA GLU A 77 -26.77 10.44 7.90
C GLU A 77 -27.49 10.13 9.21
N TYR A 78 -27.36 8.90 9.73
CA TYR A 78 -27.89 8.53 11.04
C TYR A 78 -27.33 9.40 12.15
N ALA A 79 -26.00 9.63 12.18
CA ALA A 79 -25.38 10.53 13.14
C ALA A 79 -25.90 11.98 13.01
N ALA A 80 -26.03 12.49 11.78
CA ALA A 80 -26.56 13.83 11.55
C ALA A 80 -28.03 13.98 11.96
N LEU A 81 -28.85 12.94 11.80
CA LEU A 81 -30.27 12.95 12.17
C LEU A 81 -30.47 12.90 13.70
N VAL A 82 -29.61 12.18 14.42
CA VAL A 82 -29.65 12.08 15.88
C VAL A 82 -29.02 13.29 16.56
N PHE A 83 -27.90 13.81 16.04
CA PHE A 83 -27.20 14.96 16.64
C PHE A 83 -27.66 16.33 16.12
N GLY A 84 -28.26 16.40 14.93
CA GLY A 84 -28.81 17.64 14.34
C GLY A 84 -30.29 17.88 14.67
N ALA A 85 -30.96 16.93 15.31
CA ALA A 85 -32.29 17.11 15.91
C ALA A 85 -32.22 17.60 17.37
N LEU A 86 -31.03 17.96 17.85
CA LEU A 86 -30.79 18.67 19.11
C LEU A 86 -30.51 20.16 18.80
#